data_AF-A0A956B2U7-F1
#
_entry.id   AF-A0A956B2U7-F1
#
_cell.length_a   1.000
_cell.length_b   1.000
_cell.length_c   1.000
_cell.angle_alpha   90.00
_cell.angle_beta   90.00
_cell.angle_gamma   90.00
#
_symmetry.space_group_name_H-M   'P 1'
#
loop_
_entity.id
_entity.type
_entity.pdbx_description
1 polymer ?
#
loop_
_entity_poly.entity_id
_entity_poly.type
_entity_poly.pdbx_seq_one_letter_code
_entity_poly.pdbx_strand_id
1 'polypeptide(L)' 'MVTQAKDSAALLARAEEIKFLGTQYAMNGLTPPPELEVEFQQIQEALRKGQEAAPKARAPRPH' A
#
# COMPACT_ATOMS: atom_id res chain seq x y z
N MET A 1 4.22 17.19 -16.84
CA MET A 1 4.63 15.77 -16.93
C MET A 1 4.64 15.21 -15.52
N VAL A 2 3.58 14.51 -15.11
CA VAL A 2 3.44 13.99 -13.73
C VAL A 2 3.98 12.56 -13.73
N THR A 3 5.04 12.33 -12.97
CA THR A 3 5.81 11.08 -12.94
C THR A 3 5.06 9.97 -12.21
N GLN A 4 4.30 9.18 -12.96
CA GLN A 4 3.52 8.01 -12.51
C GLN A 4 4.36 6.91 -11.82
N ALA A 5 5.70 6.94 -11.95
CA ALA A 5 6.62 5.97 -11.35
C ALA A 5 7.16 6.39 -9.96
N LYS A 6 7.00 7.65 -9.54
CA LYS A 6 7.44 8.11 -8.20
C LYS A 6 6.42 7.80 -7.11
N ASP A 7 5.17 7.60 -7.50
CA ASP A 7 4.07 7.40 -6.55
C ASP A 7 4.07 5.98 -5.96
N SER A 8 4.55 4.97 -6.70
CA SER A 8 4.52 3.57 -6.22
C SER A 8 5.39 3.32 -4.99
N ALA A 9 6.60 3.87 -4.95
CA ALA A 9 7.48 3.75 -3.78
C ALA A 9 6.94 4.54 -2.58
N ALA A 10 6.36 5.72 -2.82
CA ALA A 10 5.72 6.51 -1.78
C ALA A 10 4.49 5.79 -1.19
N LEU A 11 3.67 5.16 -2.03
CA LEU A 11 2.52 4.36 -1.60
C LEU A 11 2.94 3.12 -0.79
N LEU A 12 4.02 2.43 -1.20
CA LEU A 12 4.56 1.31 -0.43
C LEU A 12 5.08 1.76 0.94
N ALA A 13 5.86 2.84 1.01
CA ALA A 13 6.35 3.38 2.27
C ALA A 13 5.21 3.80 3.21
N ARG A 14 4.13 4.36 2.67
CA ARG A 14 2.92 4.69 3.44
C ARG A 14 2.20 3.46 3.98
N ALA A 15 2.11 2.37 3.21
CA ALA A 15 1.53 1.11 3.70
C ALA A 15 2.35 0.52 4.86
N GLU A 16 3.68 0.62 4.80
CA GLU A 16 4.56 0.18 5.89
C GLU A 16 4.40 1.03 7.15
N GLU A 17 4.25 2.35 7.00
CA GLU A 17 3.97 3.28 8.10
C GLU A 17 2.66 2.94 8.82
N ILE A 18 1.56 2.74 8.08
CA ILE A 18 0.26 2.41 8.69
C ILE A 18 0.30 1.06 9.42
N LYS A 19 0.99 0.07 8.85
CA LYS A 19 1.19 -1.24 9.50
C LYS A 19 1.99 -1.11 10.79
N PHE A 20 3.01 -0.27 10.79
CA PHE A 20 3.78 0.05 11.99
C PHE A 20 2.92 0.72 13.04
N LEU A 21 2.12 1.73 12.67
CA LEU A 21 1.17 2.38 13.57
C LEU A 21 0.18 1.38 14.16
N GLY A 22 -0.45 0.52 13.35
CA GLY A 22 -1.35 -0.54 13.84
C GLY A 22 -0.68 -1.46 14.86
N THR A 23 0.60 -1.76 14.67
CA THR A 23 1.41 -2.52 15.64
C THR A 23 1.62 -1.73 16.93
N GLN A 24 1.93 -0.43 16.85
CA GLN A 24 2.06 0.43 18.03
C GLN A 24 0.75 0.53 18.82
N TYR A 25 -0.39 0.68 18.14
CA TYR A 25 -1.72 0.66 18.77
C TYR A 25 -1.94 -0.67 19.49
N ALA A 26 -1.70 -1.81 18.82
CA ALA A 26 -1.85 -3.13 19.41
C ALA A 26 -0.93 -3.36 20.62
N MET A 27 0.34 -2.94 20.54
CA MET A 27 1.30 -3.04 21.65
C MET A 27 0.88 -2.21 22.87
N ASN A 28 0.22 -1.07 22.64
CA ASN A 28 -0.33 -0.22 23.70
C ASN A 28 -1.73 -0.66 24.17
N GLY A 29 -2.28 -1.76 23.63
CA GLY A 29 -3.63 -2.22 23.95
C GLY A 29 -4.73 -1.26 23.47
N LEU A 30 -4.42 -0.41 22.49
CA LEU A 30 -5.32 0.57 21.90
C LEU A 30 -5.88 0.05 20.59
N THR A 31 -7.11 0.46 20.28
CA THR A 31 -7.69 0.22 18.96
C THR A 31 -7.21 1.32 18.01
N PRO A 32 -6.65 0.98 16.83
CA PRO A 32 -6.30 1.98 15.83
C PRO A 32 -7.55 2.77 15.39
N PRO A 33 -7.43 4.08 15.13
CA PRO A 33 -8.52 4.86 14.57
C PRO A 33 -8.95 4.31 13.19
N PRO A 34 -10.26 4.35 12.87
CA PRO A 34 -10.79 3.83 11.60
C PRO A 34 -10.18 4.53 10.37
N GLU A 35 -9.70 5.76 10.53
CA GLU A 35 -8.97 6.50 9.50
C GLU A 35 -7.73 5.75 8.99
N LEU A 36 -7.02 5.02 9.86
CA LEU A 36 -5.86 4.21 9.45
C LEU A 36 -6.27 3.05 8.55
N GLU A 37 -7.42 2.42 8.81
CA GLU A 37 -7.94 1.35 7.98
C GLU A 37 -8.42 1.90 6.63
N VAL A 38 -9.09 3.05 6.63
CA VAL A 38 -9.49 3.75 5.40
C VAL A 38 -8.27 4.15 4.58
N GLU A 39 -7.25 4.73 5.19
CA GLU A 39 -6.02 5.14 4.51
C GLU A 39 -5.27 3.93 3.95
N PHE A 40 -5.20 2.83 4.71
CA PHE A 40 -4.63 1.57 4.22
C PHE A 40 -5.37 1.04 2.99
N GLN A 41 -6.71 1.05 3.01
CA GLN A 41 -7.51 0.64 1.86
C GLN A 41 -7.28 1.53 0.64
N GLN A 42 -7.19 2.85 0.82
CA GLN A 42 -6.91 3.78 -0.27
C GLN A 42 -5.54 3.52 -0.88
N ILE A 43 -4.52 3.24 -0.07
CA ILE A 43 -3.19 2.87 -0.55
C ILE A 43 -3.22 1.54 -1.28
N GLN A 44 -3.92 0.53 -0.77
CA GLN A 44 -4.09 -0.75 -1.47
C GLN A 44 -4.81 -0.57 -2.82
N GLU A 45 -5.84 0.26 -2.87
CA GLU A 45 -6.54 0.56 -4.11
C GLU A 45 -5.64 1.31 -5.11
N ALA A 46 -4.86 2.29 -4.64
CA ALA A 46 -3.91 3.04 -5.45
C ALA A 46 -2.76 2.15 -5.97
N LEU A 47 -2.24 1.26 -5.14
CA LEU A 47 -1.25 0.24 -5.53
C LEU A 47 -1.84 -0.72 -6.55
N ARG A 48 -3.07 -1.21 -6.34
CA ARG A 48 -3.77 -2.08 -7.28
C ARG A 48 -3.98 -1.40 -8.63
N LYS A 49 -4.45 -0.14 -8.64
CA LYS A 49 -4.60 0.67 -9.86
C LYS A 49 -3.26 0.91 -10.56
N GLY A 50 -2.20 1.15 -9.80
CA GLY A 50 -0.84 1.33 -10.32
C GLY A 50 -0.25 0.04 -10.92
N GLN A 51 -0.54 -1.12 -10.34
CA GLN A 51 -0.16 -2.43 -10.87
C GLN A 51 -1.03 -2.84 -12.07
N GLU A 52 -2.32 -2.52 -12.05
CA GLU A 52 -3.25 -2.78 -13.16
C GLU A 52 -2.85 -1.96 -14.40
N ALA A 53 -2.30 -0.76 -14.21
CA ALA A 53 -1.68 0.04 -15.26
C ALA A 53 -0.32 -0.50 -15.75
N ALA A 54 0.28 -1.48 -15.08
CA ALA A 54 1.51 -2.17 -15.51
C ALA A 54 1.14 -3.54 -16.13
N PRO A 55 0.94 -3.62 -17.47
CA PRO A 55 0.45 -4.84 -18.10
C PRO A 55 1.50 -5.95 -18.00
N LYS A 56 1.18 -7.03 -17.27
CA LYS A 56 1.64 -8.42 -17.51
C LYS A 56 3.13 -8.59 -17.91
N ALA A 57 4.06 -7.83 -17.35
CA ALA A 57 5.49 -7.99 -17.65
C ALA A 57 6.22 -8.92 -16.66
N ARG A 58 5.59 -10.04 -16.24
CA ARG A 58 6.26 -11.30 -15.83
C ARG A 58 5.26 -12.32 -15.29
N ALA A 59 4.83 -13.21 -16.16
CA ALA A 59 4.63 -14.60 -15.81
C ALA A 59 5.23 -15.46 -16.93
N PRO A 60 6.55 -15.71 -16.96
CA PRO A 60 7.01 -16.94 -17.56
C PRO A 60 6.60 -18.05 -16.59
N ARG A 61 5.57 -18.80 -16.96
CA ARG A 61 5.31 -20.11 -16.36
C ARG A 61 6.60 -20.93 -16.57
N PRO A 62 7.30 -21.43 -15.53
CA PRO A 62 8.11 -22.61 -15.76
C PRO A 62 7.14 -23.73 -16.15
N HIS A 63 7.44 -24.39 -17.25
CA HIS A 63 6.84 -25.64 -17.65
C HIS A 63 7.00 -26.69 -16.53
#